data_AF-F2L459-F1
#
_entry.id   AF-F2L459-F1
#
_cell.length_a   1.000
_cell.length_b   1.000
_cell.length_c   1.000
_cell.angle_alpha   90.00
_cell.angle_beta   90.00
_cell.angle_gamma   90.00
#
_symmetry.space_group_name_H-M   'P 1'
#
loop_
_entity.id
_entity.type
_entity.pdbx_description
1 polymer ?
#
loop_
_entity_poly.entity_id
_entity_poly.type
_entity_poly.pdbx_seq_one_letter_code
_entity_poly.pdbx_strand_id
1 'polypeptide(L)'
;MIELGETPEEAVSRELFEETGLRGAVKGLFGIYQYVEKDEVGRIRYHYILLDFIVDAEEKTPRPSTDAEDARFFALTDALRLDLTETTRDLLADLADSGPRPLTRCS
;
A
#
# COMPACT_ATOMS: atom_id res chain seq x y z
N MET A 1 8.71 -1.48 4.44
CA MET A 1 9.89 -1.40 3.53
C MET A 1 10.34 -2.80 3.12
N ILE A 2 11.12 -2.96 2.04
CA ILE A 2 11.72 -4.26 1.68
C ILE A 2 13.05 -4.41 2.43
N GLU A 3 13.21 -5.49 3.18
CA GLU A 3 14.46 -5.83 3.86
C GLU A 3 15.42 -6.63 2.96
N LEU A 4 16.70 -6.69 3.37
CA LEU A 4 17.73 -7.38 2.60
C LEU A 4 17.41 -8.88 2.49
N GLY A 5 17.25 -9.35 1.26
CA GLY A 5 16.97 -10.75 0.96
C GLY A 5 15.49 -11.06 0.75
N GLU A 6 14.59 -10.10 0.99
CA GLU A 6 13.16 -10.27 0.71
C GLU A 6 12.85 -9.99 -0.76
N THR A 7 11.92 -10.78 -1.29
CA THR A 7 11.11 -10.39 -2.45
C THR A 7 10.08 -9.32 -2.06
N PRO A 8 9.57 -8.51 -3.01
CA PRO A 8 8.49 -7.57 -2.72
C PRO A 8 7.26 -8.24 -2.08
N GLU A 9 6.91 -9.45 -2.52
CA GLU A 9 5.78 -10.21 -2.00
C GLU A 9 5.99 -10.65 -0.53
N GLU A 10 7.21 -11.05 -0.17
CA GLU A 10 7.57 -11.37 1.22
C GLU A 10 7.48 -10.13 2.11
N ALA A 11 8.03 -9.00 1.65
CA ALA A 11 7.97 -7.75 2.37
C ALA A 11 6.52 -7.29 2.63
N VAL A 12 5.65 -7.34 1.61
CA VAL A 12 4.21 -7.02 1.76
C VAL A 12 3.56 -7.92 2.81
N SER A 13 3.87 -9.22 2.81
CA SER A 13 3.27 -10.17 3.74
C SER A 13 3.72 -9.91 5.19
N ARG A 14 4.99 -9.55 5.40
CA ARG A 14 5.52 -9.18 6.71
C ARG A 14 4.93 -7.86 7.20
N GLU A 15 5.00 -6.81 6.39
CA GLU A 15 4.52 -5.46 6.74
C GLU A 15 3.01 -5.47 7.05
N LEU A 16 2.20 -6.18 6.25
CA LEU A 16 0.76 -6.32 6.54
C LEU A 16 0.52 -6.86 7.95
N PHE A 17 1.28 -7.87 8.37
CA PHE A 17 1.14 -8.45 9.69
C PHE A 17 1.68 -7.53 10.79
N GLU A 18 2.83 -6.89 10.57
CA GLU A 18 3.46 -5.99 11.54
C GLU A 18 2.63 -4.73 11.79
N GLU A 19 2.03 -4.14 10.76
CA GLU A 19 1.28 -2.88 10.85
C GLU A 19 -0.18 -3.09 11.26
N THR A 20 -0.81 -4.18 10.79
CA THR A 20 -2.27 -4.38 10.94
C THR A 20 -2.65 -5.66 11.66
N GLY A 21 -1.69 -6.53 11.99
CA GLY A 21 -1.95 -7.85 12.56
C GLY A 21 -2.62 -8.85 11.61
N LEU A 22 -2.91 -8.45 10.37
CA LEU A 22 -3.61 -9.29 9.40
C LEU A 22 -2.66 -10.25 8.69
N ARG A 23 -3.20 -11.39 8.27
CA ARG A 23 -2.57 -12.32 7.35
C ARG A 23 -3.40 -12.41 6.08
N GLY A 24 -2.75 -12.70 4.96
CA GLY A 24 -3.44 -12.81 3.68
C GLY A 24 -2.56 -13.37 2.58
N ALA A 25 -3.20 -13.79 1.50
CA ALA A 25 -2.54 -14.30 0.32
C ALA A 25 -2.28 -13.16 -0.69
N VAL A 26 -1.01 -12.88 -0.99
CA VAL A 26 -0.63 -11.92 -2.03
C VAL A 26 -1.14 -12.41 -3.39
N LYS A 27 -1.99 -11.61 -4.04
CA LYS A 27 -2.59 -11.92 -5.35
C LYS A 27 -1.76 -11.38 -6.50
N GLY A 28 -1.01 -10.31 -6.27
CA GLY A 28 -0.06 -9.74 -7.22
C GLY A 28 0.02 -8.22 -7.13
N LEU A 29 0.99 -7.67 -7.85
CA LEU A 29 1.23 -6.22 -7.95
C LEU A 29 0.04 -5.55 -8.62
N PHE A 30 -0.51 -4.50 -8.01
CA PHE A 30 -1.60 -3.68 -8.53
C PHE A 30 -1.11 -2.44 -9.27
N GLY A 31 -0.15 -1.73 -8.68
CA GLY A 31 0.30 -0.43 -9.18
C GLY A 31 1.72 -0.12 -8.75
N ILE A 32 2.36 0.76 -9.53
CA ILE A 32 3.68 1.29 -9.23
C ILE A 32 3.55 2.81 -9.22
N TYR A 33 3.81 3.41 -8.07
CA TYR A 33 3.75 4.85 -7.87
C TYR A 33 5.11 5.37 -7.44
N GLN A 34 5.29 6.68 -7.48
CA GLN A 34 6.50 7.33 -6.97
C GLN A 34 6.15 8.49 -6.06
N TYR A 35 6.89 8.62 -4.97
CA TYR A 35 6.84 9.76 -4.08
C TYR A 35 8.19 10.46 -4.08
N VAL A 36 8.22 11.74 -4.42
CA VAL A 36 9.44 12.55 -4.49
C VAL A 36 9.33 13.69 -3.47
N GLU A 37 10.11 13.60 -2.40
CA GLU A 37 10.21 14.66 -1.42
C GLU A 37 11.33 15.64 -1.81
N LYS A 38 11.01 16.93 -1.82
CA LYS A 38 11.98 18.01 -2.01
C LYS A 38 12.18 18.79 -0.72
N ASP A 39 13.40 19.27 -0.50
CA ASP A 39 13.70 20.17 0.60
C ASP A 39 13.22 21.61 0.33
N GLU A 40 13.42 22.50 1.31
CA GLU A 40 12.99 23.91 1.26
C GLU A 40 13.63 24.71 0.10
N VAL A 41 14.76 24.23 -0.44
CA VAL A 41 15.45 24.86 -1.57
C VAL A 41 15.20 24.12 -2.89
N GLY A 42 14.26 23.18 -2.91
CA GLY A 42 13.78 22.47 -4.09
C GLY A 42 14.66 21.28 -4.54
N ARG A 43 15.65 20.87 -3.75
CA ARG A 43 16.48 19.69 -4.05
C ARG A 43 15.77 18.42 -3.63
N ILE A 44 15.94 17.35 -4.39
CA ILE A 44 15.38 16.04 -4.05
C ILE A 44 16.07 15.54 -2.79
N ARG A 45 15.28 15.32 -1.73
CA ARG A 45 15.74 14.72 -0.47
C ARG A 45 15.53 13.21 -0.50
N TYR A 46 14.35 12.78 -0.94
CA TYR A 46 14.00 11.37 -1.06
C TYR A 46 13.22 11.10 -2.35
N HIS A 47 13.42 9.92 -2.91
CA HIS A 47 12.64 9.40 -4.03
C HIS A 47 12.33 7.93 -3.75
N TYR A 48 11.05 7.66 -3.51
CA TYR A 48 10.55 6.32 -3.23
C TYR A 48 9.77 5.80 -4.42
N ILE A 49 9.92 4.50 -4.68
CA ILE A 49 9.03 3.74 -5.55
C ILE A 49 8.13 2.91 -4.64
N LEU A 50 6.83 3.09 -4.80
CA LEU A 50 5.81 2.39 -4.04
C LEU A 50 5.27 1.27 -4.91
N LEU A 51 5.33 0.04 -4.41
CA LEU A 51 4.79 -1.15 -5.06
C LEU A 51 3.56 -1.58 -4.26
N ASP A 52 2.38 -1.32 -4.80
CA ASP A 52 1.12 -1.65 -4.14
C ASP A 52 0.61 -3.00 -4.62
N PHE A 53 0.25 -3.88 -3.69
CA PHE A 53 -0.18 -5.25 -3.98
C PHE A 53 -1.63 -5.48 -3.56
N ILE A 54 -2.34 -6.30 -4.34
CA ILE A 54 -3.61 -6.86 -3.88
C ILE A 54 -3.31 -8.03 -2.96
N VAL A 55 -3.86 -7.99 -1.76
CA VAL A 55 -3.82 -9.09 -0.78
C VAL A 55 -5.24 -9.51 -0.44
N ASP A 56 -5.48 -10.81 -0.48
CA ASP A 56 -6.73 -11.39 -0.01
C ASP A 56 -6.58 -11.73 1.48
N ALA A 57 -7.15 -10.88 2.34
CA ALA A 57 -7.02 -11.00 3.78
C ALA A 57 -7.85 -12.17 4.32
N GLU A 58 -7.22 -13.04 5.12
CA GLU A 58 -7.87 -14.20 5.75
C GLU A 58 -8.79 -13.75 6.90
N GLU A 59 -8.38 -12.70 7.60
CA GLU A 59 -9.08 -12.13 8.77
C GLU A 59 -9.66 -10.76 8.44
N LYS A 60 -10.77 -10.40 9.11
CA LYS A 60 -11.50 -9.14 8.86
C LYS A 60 -11.42 -8.14 10.01
N THR A 61 -10.53 -8.37 10.97
CA THR A 61 -10.40 -7.50 12.15
C THR A 61 -8.95 -7.06 12.29
N PRO A 62 -8.59 -5.88 11.74
CA PRO A 62 -7.24 -5.35 11.88
C PRO A 62 -6.98 -4.96 13.35
N ARG A 63 -5.72 -5.02 13.74
CA ARG A 63 -5.20 -4.52 15.01
C ARG A 63 -4.04 -3.59 14.71
N PRO A 64 -4.11 -2.32 15.11
CA PRO A 64 -3.01 -1.41 14.86
C PRO A 64 -1.74 -1.90 15.57
N SER A 65 -0.60 -1.70 14.92
CA SER A 65 0.70 -1.83 15.54
C SER A 65 0.98 -0.72 16.54
N THR A 66 2.15 -0.75 17.19
CA THR A 66 2.57 0.31 18.12
C THR A 66 2.71 1.68 17.47
N ASP A 67 2.96 1.69 16.16
CA ASP A 67 3.28 2.90 15.40
C ASP A 67 2.07 3.44 14.62
N ALA A 68 0.88 2.83 14.81
CA ALA A 68 -0.37 3.25 14.22
C ALA A 68 -1.40 3.59 15.31
N GLU A 69 -2.08 4.74 15.17
CA GLU A 69 -3.11 5.15 16.14
C GLU A 69 -4.39 4.31 16.03
N ASP A 70 -4.72 3.82 14.84
CA ASP A 70 -5.93 3.05 14.54
C ASP A 70 -5.77 2.22 13.26
N ALA A 71 -6.52 1.13 13.13
CA ALA A 71 -6.58 0.32 11.91
C ALA A 71 -8.01 -0.19 11.70
N ARG A 72 -8.60 0.12 10.54
CA ARG A 72 -10.00 -0.20 10.22
C ARG A 72 -10.18 -0.47 8.72
N PHE A 73 -11.24 -1.20 8.39
CA PHE A 73 -11.72 -1.29 7.01
C PHE A 73 -12.65 -0.11 6.71
N PHE A 74 -12.42 0.52 5.55
CA PHE A 74 -13.25 1.59 5.03
C PHE A 74 -13.92 1.16 3.73
N ALA A 75 -15.11 1.66 3.46
CA ALA A 75 -15.63 1.66 2.10
C ALA A 75 -14.74 2.57 1.24
N LEU A 76 -14.47 2.17 -0.01
CA LEU A 76 -13.56 2.91 -0.91
C LEU A 76 -13.96 4.38 -1.07
N THR A 77 -15.26 4.64 -1.17
CA THR A 77 -15.83 5.99 -1.29
C THR A 77 -15.64 6.85 -0.04
N ASP A 78 -15.53 6.24 1.14
CA ASP A 78 -15.24 6.95 2.39
C ASP A 78 -13.73 7.16 2.56
N ALA A 79 -12.91 6.17 2.19
CA ALA A 79 -11.46 6.27 2.22
C ALA A 79 -10.95 7.46 1.39
N LEU A 80 -11.50 7.68 0.19
CA LEU A 80 -11.13 8.80 -0.68
C LEU A 80 -11.38 10.21 -0.07
N ARG A 81 -12.20 10.29 0.99
CA ARG A 81 -12.52 11.54 1.70
C ARG A 81 -11.58 11.83 2.88
N LEU A 82 -10.70 10.89 3.22
CA LEU A 82 -9.71 11.09 4.28
C LEU A 82 -8.60 12.06 3.82
N ASP A 83 -7.84 12.55 4.80
CA ASP A 83 -6.59 13.24 4.52
C ASP A 83 -5.56 12.21 4.09
N LEU A 84 -5.26 12.17 2.79
CA LEU A 84 -4.45 11.16 2.14
C LEU A 84 -3.26 11.84 1.47
N THR A 85 -2.13 11.15 1.44
CA THR A 85 -1.03 11.50 0.54
C THR A 85 -1.51 11.41 -0.92
N GLU A 86 -0.85 12.14 -1.80
CA GLU A 86 -1.16 12.14 -3.24
C GLU A 86 -1.09 10.71 -3.83
N THR A 87 -0.05 9.95 -3.49
CA THR A 87 0.11 8.57 -3.97
C THR A 87 -0.98 7.63 -3.47
N THR A 88 -1.42 7.74 -2.22
CA THR A 88 -2.53 6.92 -1.71
C THR A 88 -3.84 7.30 -2.38
N ARG A 89 -4.05 8.60 -2.69
CA ARG A 89 -5.23 9.05 -3.43
C ARG A 89 -5.26 8.48 -4.85
N ASP A 90 -4.12 8.49 -5.55
CA ASP A 90 -4.00 7.94 -6.90
C ASP A 90 -4.28 6.43 -6.90
N LEU A 91 -3.67 5.69 -5.96
CA LEU A 91 -3.93 4.27 -5.74
C LEU A 91 -5.43 3.95 -5.60
N LEU A 92 -6.12 4.68 -4.72
CA LEU A 92 -7.54 4.44 -4.45
C LEU A 92 -8.42 4.84 -5.65
N ALA A 93 -8.04 5.85 -6.43
CA ALA A 93 -8.73 6.23 -7.65
C ALA A 93 -8.60 5.15 -8.74
N ASP A 94 -7.38 4.63 -8.95
CA ASP A 94 -7.13 3.53 -9.88
C ASP A 94 -7.88 2.27 -9.47
N LEU A 95 -7.94 1.99 -8.16
CA LEU A 95 -8.71 0.87 -7.60
C LEU A 95 -10.21 1.03 -7.85
N ALA A 96 -10.74 2.26 -7.77
CA ALA A 96 -12.14 2.54 -8.04
C ALA A 96 -12.51 2.36 -9.52
N ASP A 97 -11.59 2.73 -10.43
CA ASP A 97 -11.81 2.63 -11.88
C ASP A 97 -11.64 1.21 -12.40
N SER A 98 -10.54 0.54 -12.02
CA SER A 98 -10.15 -0.76 -12.59
C SER A 98 -10.57 -1.97 -11.74
N GLY A 99 -10.92 -1.75 -10.47
CA GLY A 99 -11.17 -2.81 -9.49
C GLY A 99 -9.89 -3.48 -8.99
N PRO A 100 -9.97 -4.38 -7.99
CA PRO A 100 -8.81 -5.00 -7.34
C PRO A 100 -8.20 -6.12 -8.21
N ARG A 101 -7.67 -5.76 -9.37
CA ARG A 101 -7.07 -6.70 -10.33
C ARG A 101 -5.56 -6.48 -10.43
N PRO A 102 -4.74 -7.49 -10.09
CA PRO A 102 -3.30 -7.40 -10.30
C PRO A 102 -2.95 -7.11 -11.76
N LEU A 103 -1.84 -6.39 -11.96
CA LEU A 103 -1.20 -6.22 -13.24
C LEU A 103 -0.85 -7.58 -13.83
N THR A 104 -1.30 -7.80 -15.06
CA THR A 104 -0.93 -9.00 -15.81
C THR A 104 0.48 -8.83 -16.35
N ARG A 105 1.30 -9.88 -16.24
CA ARG A 105 2.58 -9.92 -16.96
C ARG A 105 2.30 -9.77 -18.45
N CYS A 106 2.99 -8.82 -19.09
CA CYS A 106 3.09 -8.83 -20.54
C CYS A 106 3.86 -10.10 -20.93
N SER A 107 3.20 -10.99 -21.67
CA SER A 107 3.77 -12.22 -22.23
C SER A 107 4.78 -11.93 -23.32
#